data_AF-A0A921ST34-F1
#
_entry.id   AF-A0A921ST34-F1
#
_cell.length_a   1.000
_cell.length_b   1.000
_cell.length_c   1.000
_cell.angle_alpha   90.00
_cell.angle_beta   90.00
_cell.angle_gamma   90.00
#
_symmetry.space_group_name_H-M   'P 1'
#
loop_
_entity.id
_entity.type
_entity.pdbx_description
1 polymer ?
#
loop_
_entity_poly.entity_id
_entity_poly.type
_entity_poly.pdbx_seq_one_letter_code
_entity_poly.pdbx_strand_id
1 'polypeptide(L)'
;MKKLATLLAVLLLISCAPASAAETVLTGAEAYQQYGPWYTWTQEQKDTATAEWSEDLWYDYWDAYFVQSGTEEEQYYTDMEEWDQAFYGDAWEEEWEQYLQSVKEALGMPYPDGINVSVNGEWLDLDGLEPWGLNGRTMVPVRPFLEALGAKVDYADNVVTAVLPDGVTLELTGGSTTMTRVSGDKIDKIEMDVPLTAVANRTYIPARFAGEAVGMAVAWDGDYQAAHFTDWDSIEAQIDQNFATLNTLLSIGQGQSDPEQTYRVKELVSGSMTLYGATEAESGTAAISLTVDGLVRGGQADLDMKLDLDLGDLKGMVTASMLEEEAAALDLLSDFEMEMRGDLDQGTLYMTGNKLGDIPGSTVGSGEWVALPLVEGGEALPEEAQTQALTVGSMLTAALKESGVSGTGMPPCVSALDTAELLALILGDDCFTVSTAGSTTTYTLKVDTLALTDKVSALAEEKGTLDLYLLQSYLNNELKVDCTGAFQVRDNQLVDMELDMTVKVPALITGSTPMDISFSASGDSTEMVCTLTAGIGYGGKLEMKAEASVEETSDMPVTTPPEGAVVRTADALGAGTEYSGGLDSLPGIVR
;
A
#
# COMPACT_ATOMS: atom_id res chain seq x y z
N MET A 1 12.44 13.74 -7.58
CA MET A 1 12.94 12.44 -7.09
C MET A 1 11.87 11.65 -6.32
N LYS A 2 11.08 12.25 -5.40
CA LYS A 2 9.77 11.69 -4.99
C LYS A 2 8.89 11.29 -6.20
N LYS A 3 9.01 12.05 -7.31
CA LYS A 3 8.29 11.87 -8.58
C LYS A 3 8.38 10.49 -9.26
N LEU A 4 9.50 9.76 -9.18
CA LEU A 4 9.61 8.42 -9.80
C LEU A 4 8.98 7.33 -8.91
N ALA A 5 9.05 7.50 -7.59
CA ALA A 5 8.36 6.65 -6.61
C ALA A 5 6.84 6.92 -6.61
N THR A 6 6.42 8.19 -6.73
CA THR A 6 5.03 8.59 -6.98
C THR A 6 4.53 8.02 -8.32
N LEU A 7 5.40 7.89 -9.33
CA LEU A 7 5.10 7.27 -10.63
C LEU A 7 4.72 5.79 -10.50
N LEU A 8 5.49 5.03 -9.71
CA LEU A 8 5.21 3.62 -9.41
C LEU A 8 4.00 3.47 -8.49
N ALA A 9 3.81 4.37 -7.52
CA ALA A 9 2.62 4.40 -6.67
C ALA A 9 1.34 4.67 -7.48
N VAL A 10 1.37 5.56 -8.48
CA VAL A 10 0.26 5.79 -9.40
C VAL A 10 -0.02 4.57 -10.29
N LEU A 11 1.02 3.85 -10.74
CA LEU A 11 0.84 2.57 -11.46
C LEU A 11 0.26 1.46 -10.56
N LEU A 12 0.59 1.45 -9.27
CA LEU A 12 0.03 0.52 -8.26
C LEU A 12 -1.42 0.88 -7.87
N LEU A 13 -1.80 2.15 -7.94
CA LEU A 13 -3.16 2.65 -7.64
C LEU A 13 -4.20 2.34 -8.74
N ILE A 14 -3.78 1.89 -9.94
CA ILE A 14 -4.67 1.52 -11.05
C ILE A 14 -5.40 0.17 -10.80
N SER A 15 -5.18 -0.48 -9.66
CA SER A 15 -5.89 -1.71 -9.25
C SER A 15 -7.32 -1.50 -8.75
N CYS A 16 -7.81 -0.26 -8.63
CA CYS A 16 -9.19 -0.02 -8.21
C CYS A 16 -10.15 -0.16 -9.39
N ALA A 17 -10.82 -1.32 -9.47
CA ALA A 17 -11.87 -1.57 -10.45
C ALA A 17 -13.01 -0.52 -10.33
N PRO A 18 -13.59 -0.08 -11.46
CA PRO A 18 -14.77 0.79 -11.41
C PRO A 18 -15.99 0.01 -10.92
N ALA A 19 -16.69 0.58 -9.93
CA ALA A 19 -18.04 0.18 -9.56
C ALA A 19 -18.95 0.29 -10.80
N SER A 20 -19.65 -0.81 -11.11
CA SER A 20 -20.63 -0.86 -12.19
C SER A 20 -21.87 -0.04 -11.82
N ALA A 21 -22.40 0.72 -12.78
CA ALA A 21 -23.69 1.37 -12.66
C ALA A 21 -24.72 0.62 -13.52
N ALA A 22 -25.76 0.05 -12.91
CA ALA A 22 -27.00 -0.31 -13.62
C ALA A 22 -28.22 -0.48 -12.69
N GLU A 23 -29.28 0.25 -13.06
CA GLU A 23 -30.73 0.09 -12.77
C GLU A 23 -31.24 0.10 -11.30
N THR A 24 -32.41 0.71 -11.09
CA THR A 24 -33.14 0.80 -9.81
C THR A 24 -33.59 -0.58 -9.30
N VAL A 25 -32.64 -1.28 -8.70
CA VAL A 25 -32.80 -2.34 -7.71
C VAL A 25 -32.46 -1.68 -6.37
N LEU A 26 -33.12 -2.06 -5.27
CA LEU A 26 -32.71 -1.58 -3.94
C LEU A 26 -31.22 -1.93 -3.77
N THR A 27 -30.35 -0.94 -3.62
CA THR A 27 -28.91 -1.17 -3.44
C THR A 27 -28.61 -1.49 -1.97
N GLY A 28 -27.48 -2.14 -1.69
CA GLY A 28 -27.07 -2.41 -0.30
C GLY A 28 -26.97 -1.16 0.58
N ALA A 29 -26.52 -0.04 0.01
CA ALA A 29 -26.46 1.25 0.71
C ALA A 29 -27.86 1.80 1.06
N GLU A 30 -28.84 1.69 0.16
CA GLU A 30 -30.23 2.08 0.42
C GLU A 30 -30.88 1.15 1.45
N ALA A 31 -30.59 -0.14 1.39
CA ALA A 31 -31.06 -1.13 2.34
C ALA A 31 -30.50 -0.83 3.75
N TYR A 32 -29.21 -0.54 3.87
CA TYR A 32 -28.62 -0.16 5.15
C TYR A 32 -29.18 1.16 5.68
N GLN A 33 -29.37 2.18 4.84
CA GLN A 33 -30.03 3.43 5.28
C GLN A 33 -31.47 3.21 5.77
N GLN A 34 -32.18 2.25 5.17
CA GLN A 34 -33.56 1.96 5.52
C GLN A 34 -33.68 1.17 6.84
N TYR A 35 -32.81 0.19 7.07
CA TYR A 35 -32.96 -0.77 8.16
C TYR A 35 -31.92 -0.60 9.28
N GLY A 36 -30.78 0.04 9.02
CA GLY A 36 -29.68 0.20 9.97
C GLY A 36 -28.93 -1.11 10.28
N PRO A 37 -28.09 -1.13 11.32
CA PRO A 37 -27.33 -2.30 11.79
C PRO A 37 -28.22 -3.53 12.04
N TRP A 38 -27.78 -4.72 11.68
CA TRP A 38 -28.62 -5.93 11.70
C TRP A 38 -29.15 -6.31 13.09
N TYR A 39 -28.39 -6.10 14.16
CA TYR A 39 -28.88 -6.31 15.54
C TYR A 39 -30.08 -5.42 15.92
N THR A 40 -30.27 -4.29 15.24
CA THR A 40 -31.38 -3.36 15.49
C THR A 40 -32.68 -3.78 14.81
N TRP A 41 -32.60 -4.74 13.89
CA TRP A 41 -33.76 -5.19 13.12
C TRP A 41 -34.73 -5.98 13.99
N THR A 42 -36.02 -5.74 13.77
CA THR A 42 -37.07 -6.59 14.31
C THR A 42 -37.05 -7.96 13.60
N GLN A 43 -37.54 -9.00 14.29
CA GLN A 43 -37.64 -10.33 13.70
C GLN A 43 -38.48 -10.33 12.41
N GLU A 44 -39.53 -9.52 12.34
CA GLU A 44 -40.37 -9.40 11.13
C GLU A 44 -39.57 -8.84 9.94
N GLN A 45 -38.66 -7.89 10.17
CA GLN A 45 -37.76 -7.37 9.13
C GLN A 45 -36.75 -8.42 8.68
N LYS A 46 -36.15 -9.15 9.62
CA LYS A 46 -35.24 -10.26 9.32
C LYS A 46 -35.93 -11.33 8.47
N ASP A 47 -37.10 -11.80 8.92
CA ASP A 47 -37.90 -12.81 8.19
C ASP A 47 -38.30 -12.33 6.78
N THR A 48 -38.66 -11.05 6.63
CA THR A 48 -39.05 -10.47 5.34
C THR A 48 -37.87 -10.39 4.38
N ALA A 49 -36.72 -9.89 4.85
CA ALA A 49 -35.50 -9.81 4.04
C ALA A 49 -35.02 -11.20 3.61
N THR A 50 -35.01 -12.18 4.52
CA THR A 50 -34.65 -13.57 4.22
C THR A 50 -35.56 -14.18 3.14
N ALA A 51 -36.83 -13.80 3.09
CA ALA A 51 -37.78 -14.31 2.10
C ALA A 51 -37.73 -13.60 0.74
N GLU A 52 -37.35 -12.32 0.72
CA GLU A 52 -37.52 -11.44 -0.46
C GLU A 52 -36.22 -10.94 -1.09
N TRP A 53 -35.11 -10.92 -0.36
CA TRP A 53 -33.83 -10.42 -0.88
C TRP A 53 -33.10 -11.49 -1.68
N SER A 54 -32.42 -11.05 -2.75
CA SER A 54 -31.45 -11.87 -3.46
C SER A 54 -30.14 -11.99 -2.67
N GLU A 55 -29.34 -13.00 -3.01
CA GLU A 55 -28.00 -13.20 -2.44
C GLU A 55 -27.11 -11.96 -2.64
N ASP A 56 -27.11 -11.41 -3.86
CA ASP A 56 -26.38 -10.18 -4.20
C ASP A 56 -26.77 -8.99 -3.31
N LEU A 57 -28.05 -8.86 -2.94
CA LEU A 57 -28.52 -7.76 -2.09
C LEU A 57 -28.10 -7.96 -0.63
N TRP A 58 -27.97 -9.20 -0.18
CA TRP A 58 -27.39 -9.50 1.13
C TRP A 58 -25.91 -9.13 1.18
N TYR A 59 -25.13 -9.49 0.16
CA TYR A 59 -23.72 -9.09 0.07
C TYR A 59 -23.57 -7.57 0.04
N ASP A 60 -24.33 -6.87 -0.82
CA ASP A 60 -24.27 -5.41 -0.89
C ASP A 60 -24.67 -4.74 0.44
N TYR A 61 -25.65 -5.28 1.16
CA TYR A 61 -26.06 -4.78 2.48
C TYR A 61 -24.95 -4.95 3.53
N TRP A 62 -24.31 -6.12 3.55
CA TRP A 62 -23.21 -6.38 4.48
C TRP A 62 -21.98 -5.51 4.16
N ASP A 63 -21.66 -5.28 2.89
CA ASP A 63 -20.62 -4.34 2.49
C ASP A 63 -20.96 -2.91 2.96
N ALA A 64 -22.20 -2.46 2.76
CA ALA A 64 -22.63 -1.15 3.22
C ALA A 64 -22.63 -1.02 4.75
N TYR A 65 -22.99 -2.09 5.47
CA TYR A 65 -22.90 -2.14 6.93
C TYR A 65 -21.44 -2.07 7.39
N PHE A 66 -20.55 -2.88 6.81
CA PHE A 66 -19.13 -2.86 7.12
C PHE A 66 -18.54 -1.44 6.97
N VAL A 67 -18.76 -0.81 5.81
CA VAL A 67 -18.27 0.54 5.52
C VAL A 67 -18.82 1.59 6.48
N GLN A 68 -20.08 1.46 6.92
CA GLN A 68 -20.73 2.43 7.81
C GLN A 68 -20.54 2.14 9.31
N SER A 69 -20.15 0.91 9.68
CA SER A 69 -19.98 0.48 11.06
C SER A 69 -18.76 1.10 11.75
N GLY A 70 -17.75 1.52 10.98
CA GLY A 70 -16.57 2.22 11.50
C GLY A 70 -15.89 1.45 12.65
N THR A 71 -15.89 2.03 13.86
CA THR A 71 -15.23 1.49 15.06
C THR A 71 -15.99 0.37 15.80
N GLU A 72 -17.16 -0.04 15.32
CA GLU A 72 -17.97 -1.14 15.89
C GLU A 72 -17.78 -2.48 15.13
N GLU A 73 -16.58 -2.71 14.60
CA GLU A 73 -16.20 -3.90 13.81
C GLU A 73 -16.56 -5.24 14.50
N GLU A 74 -16.39 -5.34 15.82
CA GLU A 74 -16.72 -6.55 16.60
C GLU A 74 -18.24 -6.86 16.58
N GLN A 75 -19.09 -5.84 16.53
CA GLN A 75 -20.55 -6.01 16.44
C GLN A 75 -20.98 -6.43 15.03
N TYR A 76 -20.31 -5.93 13.99
CA TYR A 76 -20.54 -6.35 12.61
C TYR A 76 -20.30 -7.86 12.44
N TYR A 77 -19.17 -8.38 12.95
CA TYR A 77 -18.85 -9.81 12.87
C TYR A 77 -19.81 -10.66 13.69
N THR A 78 -20.21 -10.20 14.87
CA THR A 78 -21.24 -10.88 15.68
C THR A 78 -22.58 -10.99 14.94
N ASP A 79 -22.98 -9.90 14.29
CA ASP A 79 -24.24 -9.85 13.53
C ASP A 79 -24.19 -10.76 12.27
N MET A 80 -23.04 -10.80 11.58
CA MET A 80 -22.81 -11.72 10.46
C MET A 80 -22.91 -13.17 10.90
N GLU A 81 -22.25 -13.56 12.00
CA GLU A 81 -22.33 -14.93 12.54
C GLU A 81 -23.77 -15.31 12.91
N GLU A 82 -24.51 -14.43 13.58
CA GLU A 82 -25.92 -14.68 13.93
C GLU A 82 -26.81 -14.78 12.67
N TRP A 83 -26.52 -14.00 11.62
CA TRP A 83 -27.23 -14.08 10.34
C TRP A 83 -26.89 -15.35 9.58
N ASP A 84 -25.62 -15.72 9.48
CA ASP A 84 -25.17 -16.96 8.84
C ASP A 84 -25.80 -18.18 9.52
N GLN A 85 -25.80 -18.20 10.85
CA GLN A 85 -26.46 -19.24 11.64
C GLN A 85 -27.98 -19.25 11.41
N ALA A 86 -28.62 -18.10 11.27
CA ALA A 86 -30.06 -18.02 11.01
C ALA A 86 -30.43 -18.43 9.56
N PHE A 87 -29.57 -18.14 8.59
CA PHE A 87 -29.84 -18.32 7.16
C PHE A 87 -29.44 -19.71 6.67
N TYR A 88 -28.26 -20.19 7.07
CA TYR A 88 -27.70 -21.46 6.61
C TYR A 88 -27.73 -22.57 7.68
N GLY A 89 -27.89 -22.22 8.97
CA GLY A 89 -28.01 -23.17 10.09
C GLY A 89 -26.75 -24.01 10.36
N ASP A 90 -26.87 -24.99 11.27
CA ASP A 90 -25.76 -25.90 11.65
C ASP A 90 -25.12 -26.66 10.47
N ALA A 91 -25.83 -26.79 9.34
CA ALA A 91 -25.32 -27.46 8.14
C ALA A 91 -24.18 -26.68 7.47
N TRP A 92 -24.17 -25.36 7.59
CA TRP A 92 -23.15 -24.51 6.98
C TRP A 92 -21.86 -24.49 7.78
N GLU A 93 -21.92 -24.52 9.11
CA GLU A 93 -20.72 -24.73 9.94
C GLU A 93 -20.04 -26.06 9.58
N GLU A 94 -20.81 -27.16 9.48
CA GLU A 94 -20.25 -28.46 9.09
C GLU A 94 -19.72 -28.48 7.65
N GLU A 95 -20.40 -27.83 6.70
CA GLU A 95 -19.97 -27.72 5.30
C GLU A 95 -18.76 -26.79 5.14
N TRP A 96 -18.68 -25.71 5.94
CA TRP A 96 -17.59 -24.75 5.98
C TRP A 96 -16.34 -25.33 6.63
N GLU A 97 -16.46 -26.05 7.75
CA GLU A 97 -15.35 -26.78 8.35
C GLU A 97 -14.78 -27.82 7.37
N GLN A 98 -15.66 -28.56 6.66
CA GLN A 98 -15.24 -29.49 5.62
C GLN A 98 -14.58 -28.80 4.43
N TYR A 99 -15.11 -27.64 4.02
CA TYR A 99 -14.51 -26.81 2.98
C TYR A 99 -13.12 -26.32 3.39
N LEU A 100 -13.00 -25.66 4.54
CA LEU A 100 -11.73 -25.18 5.08
C LEU A 100 -10.73 -26.32 5.23
N GLN A 101 -11.14 -27.47 5.73
CA GLN A 101 -10.28 -28.65 5.78
C GLN A 101 -9.75 -29.03 4.40
N SER A 102 -10.63 -29.08 3.39
CA SER A 102 -10.23 -29.39 2.02
C SER A 102 -9.28 -28.36 1.42
N VAL A 103 -9.45 -27.08 1.78
CA VAL A 103 -8.54 -26.00 1.35
C VAL A 103 -7.20 -26.13 2.06
N LYS A 104 -7.17 -26.35 3.39
CA LYS A 104 -5.93 -26.56 4.17
C LYS A 104 -5.12 -27.74 3.61
N GLU A 105 -5.78 -28.84 3.27
CA GLU A 105 -5.16 -29.99 2.62
C GLU A 105 -4.63 -29.63 1.22
N ALA A 106 -5.39 -28.87 0.43
CA ALA A 106 -4.96 -28.41 -0.90
C ALA A 106 -3.78 -27.43 -0.85
N LEU A 107 -3.71 -26.60 0.19
CA LEU A 107 -2.59 -25.69 0.49
C LEU A 107 -1.36 -26.43 1.03
N GLY A 108 -1.46 -27.75 1.29
CA GLY A 108 -0.35 -28.56 1.79
C GLY A 108 0.00 -28.27 3.25
N MET A 109 -0.96 -27.78 4.04
CA MET A 109 -0.75 -27.47 5.45
C MET A 109 -0.44 -28.75 6.24
N PRO A 110 0.68 -28.82 6.99
CA PRO A 110 1.08 -30.04 7.71
C PRO A 110 0.12 -30.46 8.82
N TYR A 111 -0.66 -29.51 9.38
CA TYR A 111 -1.56 -29.74 10.51
C TYR A 111 -2.98 -29.23 10.18
N PRO A 112 -3.72 -29.83 9.23
CA PRO A 112 -4.98 -29.27 8.75
C PRO A 112 -6.07 -29.21 9.84
N ASP A 113 -6.05 -30.14 10.80
CA ASP A 113 -6.94 -30.17 11.96
C ASP A 113 -6.47 -29.27 13.13
N GLY A 114 -5.39 -28.50 12.94
CA GLY A 114 -4.72 -27.77 14.03
C GLY A 114 -4.08 -26.47 13.59
N ILE A 115 -3.17 -25.97 14.44
CA ILE A 115 -2.48 -24.72 14.18
C ILE A 115 -1.27 -24.95 13.28
N ASN A 116 -1.13 -24.14 12.24
CA ASN A 116 0.00 -24.20 11.31
C ASN A 116 0.96 -23.04 11.50
N VAL A 117 2.17 -23.23 10.97
CA VAL A 117 3.20 -22.19 10.93
C VAL A 117 3.74 -22.12 9.52
N SER A 118 3.82 -20.90 8.96
CA SER A 118 4.56 -20.66 7.72
C SER A 118 5.73 -19.72 7.96
N VAL A 119 6.79 -19.86 7.18
CA VAL A 119 7.90 -18.92 7.08
C VAL A 119 7.99 -18.42 5.64
N ASN A 120 7.88 -17.10 5.43
CA ASN A 120 7.96 -16.48 4.10
C ASN A 120 6.99 -17.09 3.07
N GLY A 121 5.80 -17.52 3.52
CA GLY A 121 4.79 -18.16 2.68
C GLY A 121 4.91 -19.68 2.56
N GLU A 122 5.97 -20.30 3.06
CA GLU A 122 6.15 -21.76 3.03
C GLU A 122 5.72 -22.41 4.34
N TRP A 123 4.89 -23.46 4.27
CA TRP A 123 4.44 -24.20 5.45
C TRP A 123 5.55 -25.06 6.06
N LEU A 124 5.68 -25.02 7.40
CA LEU A 124 6.70 -25.78 8.12
C LEU A 124 6.14 -27.10 8.68
N ASP A 125 6.77 -28.23 8.32
CA ASP A 125 6.66 -29.47 9.08
C ASP A 125 7.58 -29.39 10.30
N LEU A 126 6.98 -29.26 11.49
CA LEU A 126 7.67 -29.09 12.76
C LEU A 126 8.04 -30.45 13.39
N ASP A 127 8.54 -31.38 12.58
CA ASP A 127 8.84 -32.77 12.95
C ASP A 127 7.66 -33.50 13.60
N GLY A 128 6.44 -33.23 13.12
CA GLY A 128 5.20 -33.75 13.72
C GLY A 128 4.88 -33.20 15.13
N LEU A 129 5.50 -32.09 15.55
CA LEU A 129 5.14 -31.37 16.77
C LEU A 129 4.16 -30.25 16.46
N GLU A 130 2.89 -30.48 16.76
CA GLU A 130 1.82 -29.50 16.54
C GLU A 130 2.00 -28.25 17.42
N PRO A 131 1.94 -27.04 16.83
CA PRO A 131 1.65 -25.82 17.56
C PRO A 131 0.27 -25.89 18.23
N TRP A 132 0.09 -25.16 19.32
CA TRP A 132 -1.17 -25.21 20.08
C TRP A 132 -1.46 -23.91 20.83
N GLY A 133 -2.72 -23.69 21.19
CA GLY A 133 -3.16 -22.48 21.87
C GLY A 133 -3.03 -22.55 23.41
N LEU A 134 -2.39 -21.56 24.02
CA LEU A 134 -2.33 -21.38 25.48
C LEU A 134 -2.72 -19.95 25.86
N ASN A 135 -3.83 -19.77 26.59
CA ASN A 135 -4.30 -18.46 27.08
C ASN A 135 -4.38 -17.38 25.98
N GLY A 136 -4.90 -17.73 24.79
CA GLY A 136 -4.97 -16.81 23.65
C GLY A 136 -3.61 -16.49 23.03
N ARG A 137 -2.65 -17.43 23.10
CA ARG A 137 -1.35 -17.35 22.43
C ARG A 137 -1.08 -18.64 21.68
N THR A 138 -0.57 -18.52 20.46
CA THR A 138 -0.06 -19.67 19.70
C THR A 138 1.32 -20.05 20.20
N MET A 139 1.49 -21.29 20.65
CA MET A 139 2.73 -21.87 21.17
C MET A 139 3.40 -22.70 20.09
N VAL A 140 4.62 -22.33 19.71
CA VAL A 140 5.41 -22.96 18.64
C VAL A 140 6.57 -23.78 19.25
N PRO A 141 6.85 -24.99 18.76
CA PRO A 141 7.96 -25.80 19.25
C PRO A 141 9.30 -25.16 18.87
N VAL A 142 10.12 -24.84 19.88
CA VAL A 142 11.34 -24.02 19.71
C VAL A 142 12.34 -24.65 18.75
N ARG A 143 12.63 -25.95 18.89
CA ARG A 143 13.70 -26.59 18.11
C ARG A 143 13.34 -26.72 16.63
N PRO A 144 12.23 -27.37 16.23
CA PRO A 144 11.92 -27.51 14.80
C PRO A 144 11.75 -26.16 14.12
N PHE A 145 11.15 -25.18 14.80
CA PHE A 145 11.04 -23.82 14.26
C PHE A 145 12.40 -23.18 13.99
N LEU A 146 13.30 -23.17 14.98
CA LEU A 146 14.62 -22.55 14.80
C LEU A 146 15.51 -23.35 13.83
N GLU A 147 15.42 -24.68 13.81
CA GLU A 147 16.14 -25.54 12.86
C GLU A 147 15.62 -25.34 11.42
N ALA A 148 14.33 -25.08 11.22
CA ALA A 148 13.76 -24.70 9.93
C ALA A 148 14.33 -23.37 9.42
N LEU A 149 14.68 -22.45 10.33
CA LEU A 149 15.42 -21.22 10.02
C LEU A 149 16.94 -21.44 9.87
N GLY A 150 17.40 -22.70 9.86
CA GLY A 150 18.80 -23.06 9.72
C GLY A 150 19.64 -22.92 11.00
N ALA A 151 19.02 -22.65 12.15
CA ALA A 151 19.75 -22.51 13.40
C ALA A 151 20.26 -23.87 13.92
N LYS A 152 21.40 -23.85 14.60
CA LYS A 152 21.91 -25.00 15.36
C LYS A 152 21.41 -24.89 16.79
N VAL A 153 20.55 -25.83 17.20
CA VAL A 153 19.92 -25.81 18.52
C VAL A 153 20.58 -26.85 19.44
N ASP A 154 21.07 -26.39 20.59
CA ASP A 154 21.56 -27.23 21.67
C ASP A 154 20.69 -27.08 22.93
N TYR A 155 20.66 -28.13 23.75
CA TYR A 155 19.95 -28.12 25.02
C TYR A 155 20.83 -28.67 26.13
N ALA A 156 21.20 -27.82 27.08
CA ALA A 156 22.02 -28.16 28.23
C ALA A 156 21.51 -27.43 29.48
N ASP A 157 21.49 -28.11 30.62
CA ASP A 157 21.23 -27.50 31.93
C ASP A 157 19.97 -26.61 32.02
N ASN A 158 18.86 -27.02 31.38
CA ASN A 158 17.60 -26.26 31.29
C ASN A 158 17.69 -24.96 30.47
N VAL A 159 18.71 -24.83 29.63
CA VAL A 159 18.90 -23.73 28.68
C VAL A 159 18.87 -24.28 27.26
N VAL A 160 18.03 -23.69 26.42
CA VAL A 160 18.09 -23.85 24.96
C VAL A 160 19.03 -22.78 24.43
N THR A 161 20.05 -23.19 23.68
CA THR A 161 20.92 -22.26 22.94
C THR A 161 20.70 -22.50 21.46
N ALA A 162 20.42 -21.44 20.69
CA ALA A 162 20.30 -21.54 19.24
C ALA A 162 21.25 -20.55 18.57
N VAL A 163 21.99 -21.00 17.57
CA VAL A 163 22.87 -20.14 16.77
C VAL A 163 22.36 -20.11 15.33
N LEU A 164 21.87 -18.95 14.90
CA LEU A 164 21.33 -18.69 13.57
C LEU A 164 22.46 -18.58 12.52
N PRO A 165 22.16 -18.76 11.22
CA PRO A 165 23.16 -18.68 10.15
C PRO A 165 23.91 -17.33 10.06
N ASP A 166 23.25 -16.24 10.47
CA ASP A 166 23.80 -14.88 10.52
C ASP A 166 24.72 -14.63 11.74
N GLY A 167 24.84 -15.60 12.65
CA GLY A 167 25.64 -15.52 13.85
C GLY A 167 24.90 -15.02 15.10
N VAL A 168 23.61 -14.70 14.99
CA VAL A 168 22.78 -14.35 16.16
C VAL A 168 22.64 -15.57 17.07
N THR A 169 22.84 -15.35 18.37
CA THR A 169 22.69 -16.40 19.39
C THR A 169 21.48 -16.10 20.27
N LEU A 170 20.61 -17.08 20.44
CA LEU A 170 19.46 -17.03 21.35
C LEU A 170 19.72 -17.95 22.54
N GLU A 171 19.56 -17.42 23.75
CA GLU A 171 19.57 -18.19 24.99
C GLU A 171 18.19 -18.13 25.65
N LEU A 172 17.54 -19.29 25.75
CA LEU A 172 16.22 -19.44 26.37
C LEU A 172 16.32 -20.34 27.59
N THR A 173 16.06 -19.79 28.77
CA THR A 173 16.05 -20.57 30.02
C THR A 173 14.64 -21.11 30.30
N GLY A 174 14.51 -22.42 30.53
CA GLY A 174 13.22 -23.04 30.84
C GLY A 174 12.54 -22.43 32.06
N GLY A 175 11.26 -22.07 31.94
CA GLY A 175 10.50 -21.37 32.98
C GLY A 175 10.78 -19.87 33.11
N SER A 176 11.66 -19.31 32.28
CA SER A 176 11.89 -17.86 32.20
C SER A 176 10.84 -17.20 31.30
N THR A 177 10.47 -15.97 31.63
CA THR A 177 9.76 -15.04 30.75
C THR A 177 10.73 -14.18 29.92
N THR A 178 12.03 -14.26 30.17
CA THR A 178 13.03 -13.47 29.44
C THR A 178 13.90 -14.38 28.58
N MET A 179 14.13 -13.97 27.33
CA MET A 179 15.08 -14.55 26.39
C MET A 179 16.23 -13.57 26.15
N THR A 180 17.44 -14.08 26.01
CA THR A 180 18.61 -13.26 25.65
C THR A 180 18.94 -13.46 24.18
N ARG A 181 19.04 -12.37 23.41
CA ARG A 181 19.46 -12.34 22.01
C ARG A 181 20.80 -11.63 21.93
N VAL A 182 21.80 -12.28 21.35
CA VAL A 182 23.15 -11.74 21.18
C VAL A 182 23.43 -11.60 19.69
N SER A 183 23.70 -10.38 19.23
CA SER A 183 24.09 -10.06 17.85
C SER A 183 25.35 -9.21 17.86
N GLY A 184 26.49 -9.82 17.51
CA GLY A 184 27.80 -9.19 17.68
C GLY A 184 28.07 -8.83 19.14
N ASP A 185 28.35 -7.54 19.41
CA ASP A 185 28.54 -7.01 20.77
C ASP A 185 27.22 -6.57 21.45
N LYS A 186 26.09 -6.61 20.74
CA LYS A 186 24.77 -6.21 21.26
C LYS A 186 24.11 -7.38 21.97
N ILE A 187 23.60 -7.12 23.18
CA ILE A 187 22.83 -8.07 23.99
C ILE A 187 21.46 -7.46 24.26
N ASP A 188 20.44 -8.02 23.63
CA ASP A 188 19.05 -7.66 23.79
C ASP A 188 18.35 -8.67 24.73
N LYS A 189 17.45 -8.17 25.58
CA LYS A 189 16.58 -9.00 26.41
C LYS A 189 15.15 -8.84 25.94
N ILE A 190 14.55 -9.93 25.49
CA ILE A 190 13.18 -9.98 25.00
C ILE A 190 12.31 -10.54 26.12
N GLU A 191 11.38 -9.71 26.62
CA GLU A 191 10.45 -10.08 27.68
C GLU A 191 9.17 -10.66 27.08
N MET A 192 8.74 -11.80 27.61
CA MET A 192 7.59 -12.57 27.15
C MET A 192 6.46 -12.52 28.17
N ASP A 193 5.22 -12.44 27.69
CA ASP A 193 4.02 -12.46 28.55
C ASP A 193 3.80 -13.83 29.23
N VAL A 194 4.30 -14.90 28.62
CA VAL A 194 4.13 -16.30 29.05
C VAL A 194 5.50 -16.97 29.11
N PRO A 195 5.82 -17.71 30.18
CA PRO A 195 7.11 -18.36 30.31
C PRO A 195 7.31 -19.46 29.26
N LEU A 196 8.58 -19.70 28.93
CA LEU A 196 8.98 -20.84 28.13
C LEU A 196 8.45 -22.14 28.75
N THR A 197 7.58 -22.86 28.03
CA THR A 197 6.81 -23.97 28.58
C THR A 197 7.30 -25.30 28.04
N ALA A 198 7.51 -26.27 28.95
CA ALA A 198 7.88 -27.63 28.58
C ALA A 198 6.66 -28.57 28.65
N VAL A 199 6.28 -29.17 27.52
CA VAL A 199 5.21 -30.17 27.43
C VAL A 199 5.79 -31.46 26.84
N ALA A 200 5.59 -32.59 27.51
CA ALA A 200 6.07 -33.91 27.03
C ALA A 200 7.55 -33.95 26.58
N ASN A 201 8.45 -33.28 27.30
CA ASN A 201 9.87 -33.11 26.96
C ASN A 201 10.12 -32.36 25.64
N ARG A 202 9.26 -31.41 25.30
CA ARG A 202 9.41 -30.45 24.21
C ARG A 202 9.20 -29.04 24.73
N THR A 203 10.01 -28.11 24.25
CA THR A 203 9.97 -26.72 24.66
C THR A 203 9.18 -25.90 23.65
N TYR A 204 8.25 -25.10 24.14
CA TYR A 204 7.40 -24.22 23.35
C TYR A 204 7.55 -22.77 23.79
N ILE A 205 7.43 -21.87 22.81
CA ILE A 205 7.51 -20.41 22.96
C ILE A 205 6.29 -19.77 22.28
N PRO A 206 5.75 -18.64 22.77
CA PRO A 206 4.70 -17.96 22.03
C PRO A 206 5.24 -17.41 20.68
N ALA A 207 4.48 -17.60 19.61
CA ALA A 207 4.88 -17.33 18.22
C ALA A 207 5.47 -15.92 18.01
N ARG A 208 4.80 -14.89 18.54
CA ARG A 208 5.26 -13.49 18.43
C ARG A 208 6.67 -13.29 18.96
N PHE A 209 7.00 -13.86 20.11
CA PHE A 209 8.34 -13.74 20.70
C PHE A 209 9.38 -14.56 19.94
N ALA A 210 8.97 -15.72 19.38
CA ALA A 210 9.84 -16.48 18.50
C ALA A 210 10.24 -15.67 17.27
N GLY A 211 9.28 -14.93 16.69
CA GLY A 211 9.52 -14.04 15.54
C GLY A 211 10.39 -12.85 15.90
N GLU A 212 10.09 -12.16 17.00
CA GLU A 212 10.90 -11.05 17.51
C GLU A 212 12.36 -11.46 17.77
N ALA A 213 12.58 -12.68 18.30
CA ALA A 213 13.91 -13.23 18.53
C ALA A 213 14.78 -13.25 17.26
N VAL A 214 14.16 -13.56 16.13
CA VAL A 214 14.82 -13.76 14.84
C VAL A 214 14.61 -12.59 13.89
N GLY A 215 13.98 -11.50 14.34
CA GLY A 215 13.74 -10.30 13.53
C GLY A 215 12.61 -10.44 12.50
N MET A 216 11.68 -11.39 12.69
CA MET A 216 10.57 -11.62 11.77
C MET A 216 9.27 -11.00 12.27
N ALA A 217 8.47 -10.48 11.35
CA ALA A 217 7.09 -10.10 11.60
C ALA A 217 6.22 -11.36 11.79
N VAL A 218 5.19 -11.28 12.63
CA VAL A 218 4.27 -12.40 12.90
C VAL A 218 2.83 -11.95 12.72
N ALA A 219 2.13 -12.56 11.77
CA ALA A 219 0.69 -12.40 11.55
C ALA A 219 -0.06 -13.67 11.99
N TRP A 220 -1.28 -13.50 12.48
CA TRP A 220 -2.18 -14.60 12.82
C TRP A 220 -3.34 -14.61 11.85
N ASP A 221 -3.63 -15.79 11.30
CA ASP A 221 -4.79 -16.08 10.48
C ASP A 221 -5.75 -16.94 11.31
N GLY A 222 -6.94 -16.40 11.60
CA GLY A 222 -7.98 -17.06 12.36
C GLY A 222 -8.68 -18.17 11.59
N ASP A 223 -8.92 -17.96 10.30
CA ASP A 223 -9.69 -18.86 9.44
C ASP A 223 -8.91 -20.14 9.16
N TYR A 224 -7.64 -19.98 8.82
CA TYR A 224 -6.73 -21.11 8.55
C TYR A 224 -6.00 -21.60 9.79
N GLN A 225 -6.17 -20.92 10.94
CA GLN A 225 -5.46 -21.19 12.18
C GLN A 225 -3.94 -21.25 11.96
N ALA A 226 -3.39 -20.20 11.37
CA ALA A 226 -1.98 -20.16 10.98
C ALA A 226 -1.23 -18.98 11.60
N ALA A 227 -0.02 -19.24 12.08
CA ALA A 227 0.94 -18.21 12.44
C ALA A 227 1.95 -18.03 11.28
N HIS A 228 1.89 -16.88 10.64
CA HIS A 228 2.77 -16.55 9.52
C HIS A 228 3.96 -15.72 10.01
N PHE A 229 5.17 -16.22 9.79
CA PHE A 229 6.41 -15.54 10.08
C PHE A 229 6.99 -14.98 8.78
N THR A 230 7.31 -13.69 8.75
CA THR A 230 7.85 -13.02 7.57
C THR A 230 9.14 -12.29 7.89
N ASP A 231 10.20 -12.66 7.18
CA ASP A 231 11.45 -11.90 7.08
C ASP A 231 11.34 -10.94 5.90
N TRP A 232 10.95 -9.69 6.17
CA TRP A 232 10.74 -8.69 5.14
C TRP A 232 12.01 -8.33 4.37
N ASP A 233 13.18 -8.34 5.03
CA ASP A 233 14.45 -8.07 4.37
C ASP A 233 14.77 -9.18 3.35
N SER A 234 14.50 -10.44 3.72
CA SER A 234 14.62 -11.56 2.79
C SER A 234 13.63 -11.47 1.62
N ILE A 235 12.39 -11.04 1.86
CA ILE A 235 11.38 -10.87 0.80
C ILE A 235 11.79 -9.76 -0.16
N GLU A 236 12.24 -8.61 0.36
CA GLU A 236 12.78 -7.51 -0.47
C GLU A 236 13.93 -7.98 -1.33
N ALA A 237 14.91 -8.67 -0.73
CA ALA A 237 16.06 -9.21 -1.44
C ALA A 237 15.68 -10.27 -2.49
N GLN A 238 14.62 -11.05 -2.26
CA GLN A 238 14.11 -12.01 -3.23
C GLN A 238 13.45 -11.31 -4.41
N ILE A 239 12.62 -10.29 -4.16
CA ILE A 239 11.99 -9.49 -5.20
C ILE A 239 13.08 -8.82 -6.06
N ASP A 240 14.04 -8.15 -5.42
CA ASP A 240 15.06 -7.35 -6.08
C ASP A 240 16.00 -8.15 -6.99
N GLN A 241 16.07 -9.48 -6.85
CA GLN A 241 16.83 -10.34 -7.76
C GLN A 241 16.33 -10.30 -9.20
N ASN A 242 15.07 -9.94 -9.43
CA ASN A 242 14.47 -9.85 -10.76
C ASN A 242 14.48 -8.43 -11.34
N PHE A 243 14.95 -7.43 -10.58
CA PHE A 243 14.84 -6.01 -10.93
C PHE A 243 16.16 -5.26 -10.79
N ALA A 244 17.32 -5.91 -10.92
CA ALA A 244 18.62 -5.28 -10.71
C ALA A 244 18.85 -4.05 -11.61
N THR A 245 18.38 -4.11 -12.85
CA THR A 245 18.46 -3.03 -13.84
C THR A 245 17.58 -1.86 -13.46
N LEU A 246 16.32 -2.14 -13.10
CA LEU A 246 15.39 -1.10 -12.67
C LEU A 246 15.84 -0.46 -11.35
N ASN A 247 16.34 -1.26 -10.40
CA ASN A 247 16.93 -0.78 -9.15
C ASN A 247 18.17 0.10 -9.39
N THR A 248 18.98 -0.24 -10.40
CA THR A 248 20.09 0.64 -10.82
C THR A 248 19.56 1.98 -11.32
N LEU A 249 18.54 1.99 -12.20
CA LEU A 249 17.92 3.22 -12.69
C LEU A 249 17.24 4.03 -11.57
N LEU A 250 16.58 3.36 -10.62
CA LEU A 250 15.99 3.98 -9.43
C LEU A 250 17.07 4.66 -8.60
N SER A 251 18.18 3.98 -8.31
CA SER A 251 19.29 4.55 -7.54
C SER A 251 19.93 5.77 -8.22
N ILE A 252 20.03 5.77 -9.55
CA ILE A 252 20.50 6.92 -10.33
C ILE A 252 19.49 8.07 -10.25
N GLY A 253 18.19 7.75 -10.35
CA GLY A 253 17.09 8.71 -10.23
C GLY A 253 16.92 9.28 -8.82
N GLN A 254 17.44 8.63 -7.77
CA GLN A 254 17.52 9.17 -6.42
C GLN A 254 18.62 10.23 -6.25
N GLY A 255 19.58 10.30 -7.19
CA GLY A 255 20.64 11.29 -7.24
C GLY A 255 21.59 11.27 -6.03
N GLN A 256 22.65 12.06 -6.12
CA GLN A 256 23.41 12.51 -4.96
C GLN A 256 23.18 14.01 -4.85
N SER A 257 22.15 14.44 -4.13
CA SER A 257 21.97 15.87 -3.86
C SER A 257 23.12 16.33 -2.96
N ASP A 258 23.88 17.33 -3.39
CA ASP A 258 24.87 17.97 -2.52
C ASP A 258 24.11 18.74 -1.43
N PRO A 259 24.24 18.37 -0.13
CA PRO A 259 23.53 19.02 0.95
C PRO A 259 23.95 20.49 1.13
N GLU A 260 25.10 20.89 0.58
CA GLU A 260 25.57 22.27 0.61
C GLU A 260 25.09 23.09 -0.60
N GLN A 261 24.54 22.46 -1.63
CA GLN A 261 24.04 23.14 -2.83
C GLN A 261 22.57 23.51 -2.66
N THR A 262 22.21 24.76 -3.01
CA THR A 262 20.80 25.17 -3.11
C THR A 262 20.28 24.87 -4.52
N TYR A 263 19.07 24.33 -4.58
CA TYR A 263 18.35 24.13 -5.81
C TYR A 263 17.05 24.92 -5.80
N ARG A 264 16.72 25.57 -6.92
CA ARG A 264 15.37 26.02 -7.20
C ARG A 264 14.60 24.88 -7.84
N VAL A 265 13.47 24.54 -7.26
CA VAL A 265 12.58 23.48 -7.73
C VAL A 265 11.31 24.11 -8.27
N LYS A 266 10.89 23.68 -9.45
CA LYS A 266 9.58 24.00 -10.03
C LYS A 266 8.84 22.73 -10.35
N GLU A 267 7.61 22.63 -9.90
CA GLU A 267 6.75 21.48 -10.12
C GLU A 267 5.37 21.94 -10.57
N LEU A 268 4.81 21.22 -11.54
CA LEU A 268 3.39 21.30 -11.89
C LEU A 268 2.86 19.88 -11.87
N VAL A 269 1.77 19.64 -11.15
CA VAL A 269 0.97 18.45 -11.28
C VAL A 269 -0.43 18.91 -11.63
N SER A 270 -0.98 18.44 -12.74
CA SER A 270 -2.33 18.79 -13.18
C SER A 270 -3.09 17.55 -13.58
N GLY A 271 -4.38 17.50 -13.27
CA GLY A 271 -5.29 16.45 -13.69
C GLY A 271 -6.60 17.03 -14.20
N SER A 272 -7.24 16.33 -15.13
CA SER A 272 -8.60 16.62 -15.56
C SER A 272 -9.38 15.34 -15.78
N MET A 273 -10.64 15.32 -15.34
CA MET A 273 -11.60 14.26 -15.59
C MET A 273 -12.75 14.82 -16.42
N THR A 274 -12.99 14.25 -17.59
CA THR A 274 -14.15 14.54 -18.43
C THR A 274 -15.10 13.36 -18.38
N LEU A 275 -16.35 13.59 -17.99
CA LEU A 275 -17.42 12.59 -18.07
C LEU A 275 -18.29 12.86 -19.29
N TYR A 276 -18.56 11.82 -20.07
CA TYR A 276 -19.42 11.91 -21.24
C TYR A 276 -20.88 11.60 -20.88
N GLY A 277 -21.79 12.35 -21.50
CA GLY A 277 -23.24 12.13 -21.46
C GLY A 277 -23.67 11.15 -22.55
N ALA A 278 -24.88 11.33 -23.11
CA ALA A 278 -25.38 10.43 -24.16
C ALA A 278 -24.53 10.48 -25.45
N THR A 279 -23.74 11.54 -25.63
CA THR A 279 -22.71 11.68 -26.66
C THR A 279 -21.47 12.37 -26.06
N GLU A 280 -20.28 12.17 -26.63
CA GLU A 280 -19.05 12.88 -26.20
C GLU A 280 -19.19 14.42 -26.25
N ALA A 281 -20.06 14.93 -27.14
CA ALA A 281 -20.35 16.36 -27.28
C ALA A 281 -21.16 16.94 -26.11
N GLU A 282 -21.82 16.08 -25.34
CA GLU A 282 -22.46 16.42 -24.08
C GLU A 282 -21.53 15.94 -22.96
N SER A 283 -20.61 16.77 -22.50
CA SER A 283 -19.64 16.37 -21.47
C SER A 283 -19.44 17.46 -20.43
N GLY A 284 -19.08 17.03 -19.21
CA GLY A 284 -18.65 17.92 -18.14
C GLY A 284 -17.20 17.60 -17.77
N THR A 285 -16.41 18.61 -17.44
CA THR A 285 -15.01 18.44 -17.03
C THR A 285 -14.76 19.09 -15.67
N ALA A 286 -14.04 18.37 -14.82
CA ALA A 286 -13.40 18.90 -13.63
C ALA A 286 -11.88 18.83 -13.81
N ALA A 287 -11.15 19.77 -13.21
CA ALA A 287 -9.71 19.86 -13.27
C ALA A 287 -9.13 20.23 -11.90
N ILE A 288 -7.90 19.77 -11.65
CA ILE A 288 -7.12 20.12 -10.47
C ILE A 288 -5.69 20.42 -10.90
N SER A 289 -5.04 21.40 -10.27
CA SER A 289 -3.61 21.63 -10.42
C SER A 289 -2.94 21.97 -9.11
N LEU A 290 -1.68 21.58 -8.99
CA LEU A 290 -0.76 21.95 -7.93
C LEU A 290 0.51 22.46 -8.59
N THR A 291 0.90 23.70 -8.29
CA THR A 291 2.22 24.22 -8.64
C THR A 291 3.05 24.41 -7.40
N VAL A 292 4.34 24.10 -7.50
CA VAL A 292 5.35 24.36 -6.48
C VAL A 292 6.49 25.16 -7.13
N ASP A 293 6.91 26.26 -6.52
CA ASP A 293 8.14 26.99 -6.86
C ASP A 293 8.85 27.32 -5.56
N GLY A 294 10.14 27.02 -5.46
CA GLY A 294 10.86 27.33 -4.23
C GLY A 294 12.30 26.88 -4.21
N LEU A 295 12.91 27.02 -3.05
CA LEU A 295 14.31 26.69 -2.79
C LEU A 295 14.41 25.52 -1.81
N VAL A 296 15.31 24.59 -2.11
CA VAL A 296 15.68 23.49 -1.23
C VAL A 296 17.19 23.40 -1.08
N ARG A 297 17.65 23.08 0.13
CA ARG A 297 19.08 22.85 0.44
C ARG A 297 19.20 21.92 1.64
N GLY A 298 19.66 20.69 1.42
CA GLY A 298 19.64 19.67 2.49
C GLY A 298 18.23 19.52 3.08
N GLY A 299 18.10 19.56 4.41
CA GLY A 299 16.80 19.55 5.11
C GLY A 299 16.02 20.87 5.06
N GLN A 300 16.55 21.93 4.44
CA GLN A 300 15.91 23.25 4.40
C GLN A 300 14.98 23.41 3.19
N ALA A 301 13.82 24.00 3.41
CA ALA A 301 12.82 24.27 2.39
C ALA A 301 12.20 25.66 2.53
N ASP A 302 11.97 26.32 1.39
CA ASP A 302 11.25 27.58 1.24
C ASP A 302 10.44 27.50 -0.06
N LEU A 303 9.15 27.17 0.05
CA LEU A 303 8.30 26.74 -1.05
C LEU A 303 7.03 27.58 -1.11
N ASP A 304 6.73 28.10 -2.30
CA ASP A 304 5.43 28.63 -2.65
C ASP A 304 4.64 27.54 -3.38
N MET A 305 3.43 27.29 -2.91
CA MET A 305 2.53 26.29 -3.47
C MET A 305 1.19 26.92 -3.82
N LYS A 306 0.62 26.48 -4.94
CA LYS A 306 -0.73 26.87 -5.34
C LYS A 306 -1.51 25.65 -5.79
N LEU A 307 -2.62 25.40 -5.12
CA LEU A 307 -3.62 24.40 -5.49
C LEU A 307 -4.79 25.13 -6.14
N ASP A 308 -5.29 24.58 -7.25
CA ASP A 308 -6.48 25.09 -7.91
C ASP A 308 -7.37 23.92 -8.33
N LEU A 309 -8.52 23.78 -7.68
CA LEU A 309 -9.60 22.87 -8.05
C LEU A 309 -10.70 23.63 -8.80
N ASP A 310 -11.00 23.19 -10.02
CA ASP A 310 -12.13 23.65 -10.83
C ASP A 310 -13.05 22.46 -11.13
N LEU A 311 -14.20 22.41 -10.46
CA LEU A 311 -15.20 21.35 -10.70
C LEU A 311 -16.03 21.56 -11.97
N GLY A 312 -15.93 22.74 -12.60
CA GLY A 312 -16.63 23.07 -13.85
C GLY A 312 -18.10 22.68 -13.87
N ASP A 313 -18.51 22.05 -14.96
CA ASP A 313 -19.88 21.56 -15.17
C ASP A 313 -20.24 20.36 -14.27
N LEU A 314 -19.23 19.68 -13.69
CA LEU A 314 -19.44 18.53 -12.82
C LEU A 314 -19.72 18.92 -11.36
N LYS A 315 -19.56 20.20 -10.98
CA LYS A 315 -19.77 20.66 -9.60
C LYS A 315 -21.09 20.17 -9.01
N GLY A 316 -22.19 20.36 -9.74
CA GLY A 316 -23.52 19.97 -9.28
C GLY A 316 -23.69 18.45 -9.09
N MET A 317 -22.97 17.63 -9.87
CA MET A 317 -22.96 16.18 -9.71
C MET A 317 -22.13 15.76 -8.51
N VAL A 318 -20.91 16.30 -8.36
CA VAL A 318 -19.99 15.98 -7.27
C VAL A 318 -20.59 16.34 -5.91
N THR A 319 -21.23 17.51 -5.81
CA THR A 319 -21.77 17.99 -4.53
C THR A 319 -23.19 17.49 -4.23
N ALA A 320 -23.81 16.69 -5.10
CA ALA A 320 -25.22 16.33 -4.98
C ALA A 320 -25.55 15.54 -3.70
N SER A 321 -24.62 14.70 -3.25
CA SER A 321 -24.75 13.84 -2.06
C SER A 321 -23.92 14.31 -0.87
N MET A 322 -23.20 15.42 -1.00
CA MET A 322 -22.31 15.94 0.05
C MET A 322 -23.09 16.77 1.07
N LEU A 323 -22.61 16.77 2.31
CA LEU A 323 -23.07 17.74 3.30
C LEU A 323 -22.63 19.15 2.89
N GLU A 324 -23.38 20.17 3.31
CA GLU A 324 -23.11 21.57 2.95
C GLU A 324 -21.70 22.00 3.36
N GLU A 325 -21.20 21.52 4.49
CA GLU A 325 -19.86 21.80 5.00
C GLU A 325 -18.75 21.15 4.14
N GLU A 326 -18.99 19.94 3.61
CA GLU A 326 -18.05 19.23 2.74
C GLU A 326 -18.00 19.88 1.35
N ALA A 327 -19.16 20.28 0.82
CA ALA A 327 -19.23 21.02 -0.44
C ALA A 327 -18.55 22.40 -0.32
N ALA A 328 -18.67 23.07 0.83
CA ALA A 328 -17.95 24.31 1.11
C ALA A 328 -16.44 24.10 1.22
N ALA A 329 -15.99 22.95 1.76
CA ALA A 329 -14.57 22.60 1.82
C ALA A 329 -13.94 22.44 0.43
N LEU A 330 -14.68 21.93 -0.57
CA LEU A 330 -14.18 21.87 -1.95
C LEU A 330 -13.92 23.26 -2.54
N ASP A 331 -14.74 24.26 -2.20
CA ASP A 331 -14.55 25.65 -2.64
C ASP A 331 -13.31 26.31 -2.00
N LEU A 332 -12.82 25.78 -0.87
CA LEU A 332 -11.54 26.21 -0.29
C LEU A 332 -10.35 25.78 -1.15
N LEU A 333 -10.44 24.66 -1.86
CA LEU A 333 -9.34 24.10 -2.67
C LEU A 333 -9.12 24.81 -4.01
N SER A 334 -10.06 25.65 -4.44
CA SER A 334 -9.87 26.54 -5.60
C SER A 334 -8.97 27.72 -5.22
N ASP A 335 -8.03 28.14 -6.07
CA ASP A 335 -7.14 29.28 -5.83
C ASP A 335 -6.52 29.32 -4.41
N PHE A 336 -6.12 28.15 -3.89
CA PHE A 336 -5.54 28.02 -2.56
C PHE A 336 -4.02 28.20 -2.65
N GLU A 337 -3.48 29.20 -1.97
CA GLU A 337 -2.06 29.54 -1.99
C GLU A 337 -1.46 29.33 -0.61
N MET A 338 -0.29 28.68 -0.56
CA MET A 338 0.44 28.38 0.67
C MET A 338 1.92 28.69 0.51
N GLU A 339 2.52 29.33 1.50
CA GLU A 339 3.97 29.38 1.67
C GLU A 339 4.36 28.36 2.76
N MET A 340 5.38 27.56 2.51
CA MET A 340 5.97 26.62 3.48
C MET A 340 7.45 26.91 3.64
N ARG A 341 7.91 27.04 4.89
CA ARG A 341 9.30 27.34 5.23
C ARG A 341 9.74 26.52 6.43
N GLY A 342 10.92 25.93 6.39
CA GLY A 342 11.39 25.16 7.54
C GLY A 342 12.74 24.50 7.33
N ASP A 343 13.25 23.95 8.43
CA ASP A 343 14.42 23.08 8.44
C ASP A 343 13.97 21.76 9.06
N LEU A 344 13.84 20.73 8.21
CA LEU A 344 13.37 19.40 8.60
C LEU A 344 14.29 18.77 9.65
N ASP A 345 15.59 19.10 9.63
CA ASP A 345 16.57 18.62 10.61
C ASP A 345 16.39 19.29 11.98
N GLN A 346 15.83 20.52 12.00
CA GLN A 346 15.49 21.26 13.22
C GLN A 346 14.06 20.98 13.70
N GLY A 347 13.28 20.20 12.95
CA GLY A 347 12.02 19.59 13.42
C GLY A 347 10.80 20.51 13.48
N THR A 348 10.85 21.72 12.88
CA THR A 348 9.67 22.59 12.78
C THR A 348 9.50 23.10 11.35
N LEU A 349 8.29 22.96 10.83
CA LEU A 349 7.86 23.55 9.58
C LEU A 349 6.86 24.68 9.85
N TYR A 350 6.97 25.77 9.13
CA TYR A 350 6.07 26.91 9.21
C TYR A 350 5.26 27.01 7.93
N MET A 351 3.99 27.33 8.04
CA MET A 351 3.12 27.57 6.88
C MET A 351 2.25 28.81 7.07
N THR A 352 1.93 29.47 5.97
CA THR A 352 0.89 30.52 5.88
C THR A 352 0.15 30.32 4.57
N GLY A 353 -1.08 30.82 4.47
CA GLY A 353 -1.84 30.71 3.22
C GLY A 353 -3.00 31.69 3.17
N ASN A 354 -3.50 31.93 1.96
CA ASN A 354 -4.56 32.91 1.70
C ASN A 354 -5.91 32.52 2.32
N LYS A 355 -6.15 31.22 2.50
CA LYS A 355 -7.42 30.64 2.96
C LYS A 355 -7.32 29.83 4.26
N LEU A 356 -6.19 29.87 4.98
CA LEU A 356 -6.04 29.11 6.24
C LEU A 356 -7.04 29.53 7.33
N GLY A 357 -7.46 30.79 7.34
CA GLY A 357 -8.49 31.30 8.25
C GLY A 357 -9.92 30.90 7.87
N ASP A 358 -10.13 30.45 6.64
CA ASP A 358 -11.44 30.03 6.14
C ASP A 358 -11.72 28.53 6.39
N ILE A 359 -10.71 27.79 6.85
CA ILE A 359 -10.85 26.40 7.28
C ILE A 359 -11.83 26.34 8.47
N PRO A 360 -12.84 25.46 8.45
CA PRO A 360 -13.78 25.32 9.57
C PRO A 360 -13.07 25.09 10.90
N GLY A 361 -13.38 25.90 11.91
CA GLY A 361 -12.76 25.83 13.24
C GLY A 361 -11.41 26.55 13.36
N SER A 362 -10.86 27.06 12.26
CA SER A 362 -9.62 27.82 12.27
C SER A 362 -9.77 29.16 12.99
N THR A 363 -8.72 29.50 13.73
CA THR A 363 -8.52 30.77 14.41
C THR A 363 -7.31 31.52 13.84
N VAL A 364 -6.74 31.02 12.75
CA VAL A 364 -5.58 31.60 12.06
C VAL A 364 -6.04 32.86 11.32
N GLY A 365 -5.43 33.99 11.64
CA GLY A 365 -5.68 35.25 10.95
C GLY A 365 -5.00 35.30 9.58
N SER A 366 -5.44 36.21 8.72
CA SER A 366 -4.80 36.47 7.42
C SER A 366 -3.33 36.88 7.62
N GLY A 367 -2.41 36.16 6.95
CA GLY A 367 -0.96 36.39 7.04
C GLY A 367 -0.31 35.93 8.36
N GLU A 368 -1.06 35.26 9.24
CA GLU A 368 -0.50 34.57 10.40
C GLU A 368 0.12 33.25 9.97
N TRP A 369 1.22 32.87 10.64
CA TRP A 369 1.93 31.63 10.38
C TRP A 369 1.50 30.55 11.37
N VAL A 370 1.52 29.30 10.93
CA VAL A 370 1.28 28.12 11.76
C VAL A 370 2.58 27.33 11.84
N ALA A 371 3.00 26.99 13.06
CA ALA A 371 4.13 26.11 13.32
C ALA A 371 3.64 24.67 13.47
N LEU A 372 4.17 23.78 12.63
CA LEU A 372 3.96 22.35 12.65
C LEU A 372 5.24 21.66 13.14
N PRO A 373 5.27 21.12 14.38
CA PRO A 373 6.36 20.28 14.82
C PRO A 373 6.32 18.96 14.05
N LEU A 374 7.45 18.56 13.45
CA LEU A 374 7.54 17.36 12.61
C LEU A 374 7.82 16.08 13.42
N VAL A 375 8.04 16.22 14.73
CA VAL A 375 8.39 15.12 15.62
C VAL A 375 7.58 15.25 16.90
N GLU A 376 6.71 14.29 17.18
CA GLU A 376 6.18 14.09 18.53
C GLU A 376 7.27 13.49 19.41
N GLY A 377 7.69 14.21 20.45
CA GLY A 377 8.69 13.72 21.42
C GLY A 377 10.15 14.16 21.17
N GLY A 378 10.46 14.81 20.05
CA GLY A 378 11.75 15.48 19.81
C GLY A 378 12.93 14.58 19.40
N GLU A 379 12.70 13.32 19.03
CA GLU A 379 13.72 12.47 18.41
C GLU A 379 13.64 12.55 16.88
N ALA A 380 14.71 13.01 16.21
CA ALA A 380 14.79 13.04 14.76
C ALA A 380 14.38 11.70 14.13
N LEU A 381 13.78 11.73 12.94
CA LEU A 381 13.51 10.51 12.15
C LEU A 381 14.78 9.63 12.15
N PRO A 382 14.69 8.33 12.47
CA PRO A 382 15.86 7.45 12.52
C PRO A 382 16.69 7.62 11.24
N GLU A 383 18.01 7.74 11.37
CA GLU A 383 18.94 7.91 10.24
C GLU A 383 18.77 6.81 9.17
N GLU A 384 18.30 5.63 9.61
CA GLU A 384 17.94 4.47 8.80
C GLU A 384 16.73 4.73 7.87
N ALA A 385 15.71 5.47 8.31
CA ALA A 385 14.54 5.83 7.50
C ALA A 385 14.85 6.89 6.44
N GLN A 386 15.97 7.62 6.59
CA GLN A 386 16.41 8.67 5.67
C GLN A 386 17.36 8.16 4.57
N THR A 387 17.85 6.90 4.68
CA THR A 387 18.97 6.40 3.87
C THR A 387 18.71 5.08 3.12
N GLN A 388 17.56 4.43 3.31
CA GLN A 388 17.25 3.21 2.57
C GLN A 388 17.05 3.52 1.08
N ALA A 389 17.89 2.92 0.23
CA ALA A 389 17.79 3.04 -1.22
C ALA A 389 16.42 2.50 -1.65
N LEU A 390 15.74 3.22 -2.54
CA LEU A 390 14.40 2.85 -2.99
C LEU A 390 14.54 1.81 -4.08
N THR A 391 14.14 0.58 -3.79
CA THR A 391 14.14 -0.55 -4.72
C THR A 391 12.70 -1.00 -5.01
N VAL A 392 12.52 -1.82 -6.05
CA VAL A 392 11.23 -2.46 -6.33
C VAL A 392 10.77 -3.27 -5.13
N GLY A 393 11.68 -4.03 -4.51
CA GLY A 393 11.45 -4.76 -3.27
C GLY A 393 10.93 -3.85 -2.18
N SER A 394 11.67 -2.81 -1.80
CA SER A 394 11.29 -1.91 -0.70
C SER A 394 9.96 -1.21 -0.94
N MET A 395 9.63 -0.88 -2.21
CA MET A 395 8.34 -0.27 -2.55
C MET A 395 7.17 -1.25 -2.38
N LEU A 396 7.31 -2.47 -2.91
CA LEU A 396 6.25 -3.48 -2.84
C LEU A 396 6.02 -3.96 -1.41
N THR A 397 7.09 -4.18 -0.65
CA THR A 397 6.97 -4.56 0.75
C THR A 397 6.39 -3.42 1.57
N ALA A 398 6.80 -2.16 1.37
CA ALA A 398 6.16 -1.03 2.05
C ALA A 398 4.65 -0.91 1.76
N ALA A 399 4.23 -1.23 0.53
CA ALA A 399 2.82 -1.19 0.13
C ALA A 399 1.99 -2.32 0.74
N LEU A 400 2.57 -3.52 0.90
CA LEU A 400 1.83 -4.73 1.26
C LEU A 400 2.09 -5.18 2.70
N LYS A 401 3.14 -4.72 3.36
CA LYS A 401 3.49 -5.16 4.72
C LYS A 401 2.42 -4.86 5.77
N GLU A 402 1.67 -3.79 5.56
CA GLU A 402 0.56 -3.38 6.43
C GLU A 402 -0.78 -4.03 6.01
N SER A 403 -0.83 -4.77 4.90
CA SER A 403 -2.05 -5.51 4.57
C SER A 403 -2.24 -6.65 5.56
N GLY A 404 -3.49 -6.90 5.97
CA GLY A 404 -3.83 -8.11 6.72
C GLY A 404 -3.56 -9.39 5.91
N VAL A 405 -3.73 -10.55 6.55
CA VAL A 405 -3.81 -11.82 5.82
C VAL A 405 -5.02 -11.74 4.88
N SER A 406 -4.86 -12.14 3.62
CA SER A 406 -5.99 -12.10 2.68
C SER A 406 -7.10 -13.04 3.13
N GLY A 407 -8.35 -12.80 2.69
CA GLY A 407 -9.46 -13.74 2.92
C GLY A 407 -9.25 -15.13 2.30
N THR A 408 -8.17 -15.34 1.53
CA THR A 408 -7.72 -16.63 1.00
C THR A 408 -6.67 -17.31 1.87
N GLY A 409 -6.34 -16.74 3.04
CA GLY A 409 -5.36 -17.28 3.99
C GLY A 409 -3.89 -17.11 3.59
N MET A 410 -3.62 -16.21 2.64
CA MET A 410 -2.26 -15.97 2.16
C MET A 410 -1.64 -14.81 2.95
N PRO A 411 -0.42 -15.01 3.51
CA PRO A 411 0.25 -13.93 4.21
C PRO A 411 0.70 -12.84 3.22
N PRO A 412 0.80 -11.58 3.67
CA PRO A 412 1.15 -10.44 2.82
C PRO A 412 2.42 -10.60 1.99
N CYS A 413 3.40 -11.35 2.50
CA CYS A 413 4.63 -11.63 1.77
C CYS A 413 4.42 -12.48 0.51
N VAL A 414 3.44 -13.39 0.51
CA VAL A 414 3.09 -14.18 -0.69
C VAL A 414 2.49 -13.24 -1.73
N SER A 415 1.58 -12.35 -1.33
CA SER A 415 1.02 -11.33 -2.22
C SER A 415 2.10 -10.42 -2.81
N ALA A 416 3.12 -10.06 -2.02
CA ALA A 416 4.25 -9.27 -2.51
C ALA A 416 5.10 -10.03 -3.54
N LEU A 417 5.36 -11.32 -3.32
CA LEU A 417 6.10 -12.17 -4.25
C LEU A 417 5.31 -12.41 -5.54
N ASP A 418 4.02 -12.71 -5.46
CA ASP A 418 3.15 -12.91 -6.62
C ASP A 418 3.03 -11.62 -7.44
N THR A 419 2.88 -10.48 -6.78
CA THR A 419 2.85 -9.16 -7.44
C THR A 419 4.18 -8.88 -8.13
N ALA A 420 5.31 -9.18 -7.48
CA ALA A 420 6.64 -9.03 -8.07
C ALA A 420 6.83 -9.94 -9.29
N GLU A 421 6.32 -11.18 -9.27
CA GLU A 421 6.38 -12.11 -10.40
C GLU A 421 5.61 -11.56 -11.62
N LEU A 422 4.40 -11.01 -11.39
CA LEU A 422 3.62 -10.36 -12.46
C LEU A 422 4.31 -9.08 -12.97
N LEU A 423 4.88 -8.27 -12.08
CA LEU A 423 5.63 -7.07 -12.48
C LEU A 423 6.87 -7.41 -13.30
N ALA A 424 7.56 -8.51 -12.98
CA ALA A 424 8.75 -8.96 -13.71
C ALA A 424 8.44 -9.28 -15.18
N LEU A 425 7.21 -9.65 -15.52
CA LEU A 425 6.79 -9.86 -16.92
C LEU A 425 6.97 -8.60 -17.78
N ILE A 426 6.83 -7.41 -17.20
CA ILE A 426 6.86 -6.12 -17.91
C ILE A 426 8.11 -5.32 -17.57
N LEU A 427 8.60 -5.40 -16.33
CA LEU A 427 9.68 -4.55 -15.80
C LEU A 427 10.89 -5.35 -15.27
N GLY A 428 10.88 -6.67 -15.42
CA GLY A 428 12.00 -7.51 -15.00
C GLY A 428 13.26 -7.30 -15.83
N ASP A 429 14.40 -7.78 -15.32
CA ASP A 429 15.70 -7.63 -15.97
C ASP A 429 15.75 -8.17 -17.41
N ASP A 430 14.96 -9.21 -17.72
CA ASP A 430 14.88 -9.81 -19.04
C ASP A 430 14.12 -8.94 -20.07
N CYS A 431 13.41 -7.89 -19.63
CA CYS A 431 12.81 -6.87 -20.48
C CYS A 431 13.81 -5.80 -20.94
N PHE A 432 15.01 -5.76 -20.35
CA PHE A 432 16.01 -4.75 -20.64
C PHE A 432 17.13 -5.27 -21.55
N THR A 433 17.63 -4.38 -22.40
CA THR A 433 18.91 -4.55 -23.10
C THR A 433 19.84 -3.40 -22.75
N VAL A 434 21.09 -3.70 -22.42
CA VAL A 434 22.07 -2.70 -21.99
C VAL A 434 23.19 -2.58 -23.01
N SER A 435 23.49 -1.35 -23.43
CA SER A 435 24.60 -1.06 -24.32
C SER A 435 25.44 0.10 -23.79
N THR A 436 26.71 0.18 -24.16
CA THR A 436 27.60 1.27 -23.72
C THR A 436 28.41 1.79 -24.89
N ALA A 437 28.38 3.11 -25.06
CA ALA A 437 29.12 3.84 -26.08
C ALA A 437 29.85 5.03 -25.45
N GLY A 438 31.19 4.99 -25.43
CA GLY A 438 31.99 5.99 -24.73
C GLY A 438 31.72 5.94 -23.22
N SER A 439 31.34 7.09 -22.62
CA SER A 439 30.94 7.21 -21.22
C SER A 439 29.43 7.09 -20.99
N THR A 440 28.65 6.80 -22.04
CA THR A 440 27.19 6.72 -21.93
C THR A 440 26.75 5.26 -21.98
N THR A 441 25.97 4.84 -20.98
CA THR A 441 25.29 3.55 -20.93
C THR A 441 23.81 3.76 -21.24
N THR A 442 23.27 3.00 -22.18
CA THR A 442 21.86 3.05 -22.55
C THR A 442 21.18 1.76 -22.12
N TYR A 443 20.14 1.90 -21.29
CA TYR A 443 19.23 0.83 -20.91
C TYR A 443 17.98 0.96 -21.79
N THR A 444 17.66 -0.07 -22.56
CA THR A 444 16.48 -0.08 -23.43
C THR A 444 15.49 -1.10 -22.88
N LEU A 445 14.34 -0.62 -22.42
CA LEU A 445 13.19 -1.43 -22.04
C LEU A 445 12.34 -1.72 -23.27
N LYS A 446 11.96 -2.99 -23.49
CA LYS A 446 11.01 -3.33 -24.53
C LYS A 446 10.17 -4.55 -24.17
N VAL A 447 8.87 -4.34 -24.07
CA VAL A 447 7.85 -5.38 -23.96
C VAL A 447 6.74 -5.04 -24.94
N ASP A 448 6.42 -5.95 -25.84
CA ASP A 448 5.24 -5.86 -26.68
C ASP A 448 4.25 -6.96 -26.31
N THR A 449 3.00 -6.81 -26.75
CA THR A 449 1.93 -7.76 -26.40
C THR A 449 2.31 -9.21 -26.73
N LEU A 450 3.04 -9.44 -27.83
CA LEU A 450 3.42 -10.78 -28.24
C LEU A 450 4.46 -11.37 -27.29
N ALA A 451 5.51 -10.61 -26.97
CA ALA A 451 6.51 -11.03 -25.99
C ALA A 451 5.88 -11.29 -24.60
N LEU A 452 4.93 -10.44 -24.18
CA LEU A 452 4.19 -10.64 -22.93
C LEU A 452 3.35 -11.92 -22.95
N THR A 453 2.64 -12.18 -24.06
CA THR A 453 1.87 -13.42 -24.26
C THR A 453 2.74 -14.66 -24.11
N ASP A 454 3.95 -14.65 -24.69
CA ASP A 454 4.87 -15.77 -24.60
C ASP A 454 5.34 -16.01 -23.15
N LYS A 455 5.68 -14.93 -22.42
CA LYS A 455 6.07 -15.02 -21.01
C LYS A 455 4.93 -15.54 -20.12
N VAL A 456 3.72 -14.98 -20.28
CA VAL A 456 2.53 -15.43 -19.53
C VAL A 456 2.21 -16.89 -19.84
N SER A 457 2.38 -17.32 -21.10
CA SER A 457 2.18 -18.72 -21.48
C SER A 457 3.16 -19.65 -20.77
N ALA A 458 4.44 -19.29 -20.71
CA ALA A 458 5.45 -20.07 -20.00
C ALA A 458 5.15 -20.15 -18.50
N LEU A 459 4.77 -19.02 -17.89
CA LEU A 459 4.43 -18.97 -16.47
C LEU A 459 3.15 -19.77 -16.17
N ALA A 460 2.13 -19.70 -17.03
CA ALA A 460 0.91 -20.49 -16.90
C ALA A 460 1.18 -22.00 -17.01
N GLU A 461 2.12 -22.42 -17.88
CA GLU A 461 2.55 -23.82 -17.97
C GLU A 461 3.30 -24.29 -16.72
N GLU A 462 4.08 -23.42 -16.09
CA GLU A 462 4.83 -23.72 -14.88
C GLU A 462 3.93 -23.80 -13.64
N LYS A 463 3.08 -22.79 -13.44
CA LYS A 463 2.30 -22.60 -12.20
C LYS A 463 0.90 -23.22 -12.28
N GLY A 464 0.31 -23.31 -13.47
CA GLY A 464 -0.99 -23.95 -13.69
C GLY A 464 -2.19 -23.24 -13.05
N THR A 465 -2.08 -21.96 -12.66
CA THR A 465 -3.16 -21.22 -11.99
C THR A 465 -4.21 -20.72 -12.99
N LEU A 466 -5.48 -20.67 -12.58
CA LEU A 466 -6.58 -20.19 -13.42
C LEU A 466 -6.36 -18.74 -13.88
N ASP A 467 -5.84 -17.87 -13.01
CA ASP A 467 -5.63 -16.45 -13.31
C ASP A 467 -4.63 -16.23 -14.44
N LEU A 468 -3.54 -17.00 -14.45
CA LEU A 468 -2.56 -16.96 -15.54
C LEU A 468 -3.14 -17.47 -16.87
N TYR A 469 -3.96 -18.52 -16.86
CA TYR A 469 -4.65 -18.97 -18.08
C TYR A 469 -5.68 -17.94 -18.56
N LEU A 470 -6.37 -17.27 -17.64
CA LEU A 470 -7.32 -16.22 -17.96
C LEU A 470 -6.60 -15.02 -18.57
N LEU A 471 -5.51 -14.56 -17.96
CA LEU A 471 -4.65 -13.49 -18.49
C LEU A 471 -4.08 -13.86 -19.87
N GLN A 472 -3.59 -15.10 -20.03
CA GLN A 472 -3.14 -15.62 -21.31
C GLN A 472 -4.25 -15.54 -22.36
N SER A 473 -5.48 -15.91 -22.00
CA SER A 473 -6.65 -15.84 -22.89
C SER A 473 -6.98 -14.40 -23.29
N TYR A 474 -6.84 -13.45 -22.38
CA TYR A 474 -7.07 -12.04 -22.67
C TYR A 474 -6.01 -11.46 -23.61
N LEU A 475 -4.72 -11.76 -23.36
CA LEU A 475 -3.61 -11.33 -24.22
C LEU A 475 -3.70 -11.91 -25.64
N ASN A 476 -4.08 -13.18 -25.75
CA ASN A 476 -4.31 -13.86 -27.03
C ASN A 476 -5.44 -13.23 -27.85
N ASN A 477 -6.37 -12.53 -27.19
CA ASN A 477 -7.51 -11.88 -27.81
C ASN A 477 -7.27 -10.36 -27.91
N GLU A 478 -7.95 -9.58 -27.06
CA GLU A 478 -8.10 -8.14 -27.23
C GLU A 478 -7.24 -7.31 -26.27
N LEU A 479 -6.73 -7.89 -25.17
CA LEU A 479 -5.81 -7.18 -24.27
C LEU A 479 -4.51 -6.88 -25.03
N LYS A 480 -4.10 -5.61 -25.01
CA LYS A 480 -2.81 -5.16 -25.56
C LYS A 480 -2.03 -4.44 -24.47
N VAL A 481 -0.76 -4.79 -24.35
CA VAL A 481 0.18 -4.16 -23.43
C VAL A 481 1.47 -3.96 -24.21
N ASP A 482 1.86 -2.72 -24.39
CA ASP A 482 3.11 -2.37 -25.03
C ASP A 482 3.85 -1.35 -24.16
N CYS A 483 5.12 -1.59 -23.89
CA CYS A 483 5.98 -0.74 -23.09
C CYS A 483 7.36 -0.63 -23.73
N THR A 484 7.82 0.59 -23.97
CA THR A 484 9.14 0.88 -24.53
C THR A 484 9.79 1.99 -23.74
N GLY A 485 11.08 1.85 -23.46
CA GLY A 485 11.85 2.93 -22.85
C GLY A 485 13.31 2.91 -23.25
N ALA A 486 13.93 4.07 -23.17
CA ALA A 486 15.35 4.27 -23.36
C ALA A 486 15.86 5.23 -22.27
N PHE A 487 16.85 4.77 -21.50
CA PHE A 487 17.44 5.51 -20.40
C PHE A 487 18.93 5.66 -20.67
N GLN A 488 19.40 6.88 -20.92
CA GLN A 488 20.81 7.17 -21.14
C GLN A 488 21.41 7.71 -19.85
N VAL A 489 22.46 7.04 -19.39
CA VAL A 489 23.16 7.38 -18.15
C VAL A 489 24.61 7.71 -18.49
N ARG A 490 25.12 8.81 -17.96
CA ARG A 490 26.52 9.23 -18.07
C ARG A 490 26.98 9.74 -16.72
N ASP A 491 28.15 9.29 -16.27
CA ASP A 491 28.76 9.74 -15.00
C ASP A 491 27.80 9.63 -13.79
N ASN A 492 27.02 8.55 -13.74
CA ASN A 492 25.97 8.27 -12.74
C ASN A 492 24.83 9.30 -12.70
N GLN A 493 24.59 10.00 -13.80
CA GLN A 493 23.47 10.91 -14.00
C GLN A 493 22.63 10.49 -15.20
N LEU A 494 21.31 10.63 -15.07
CA LEU A 494 20.38 10.47 -16.19
C LEU A 494 20.52 11.68 -17.12
N VAL A 495 20.94 11.45 -18.36
CA VAL A 495 21.13 12.51 -19.37
C VAL A 495 20.00 12.59 -20.39
N ASP A 496 19.21 11.52 -20.53
CA ASP A 496 18.07 11.45 -21.43
C ASP A 496 17.23 10.22 -21.05
N MET A 497 15.91 10.37 -21.05
CA MET A 497 14.92 9.33 -20.80
C MET A 497 13.75 9.52 -21.73
N GLU A 498 13.30 8.43 -22.32
CA GLU A 498 11.97 8.29 -22.90
C GLU A 498 11.37 6.98 -22.39
N LEU A 499 10.12 7.01 -21.96
CA LEU A 499 9.34 5.85 -21.54
C LEU A 499 7.92 6.04 -22.05
N ASP A 500 7.39 5.02 -22.72
CA ASP A 500 6.03 4.96 -23.21
C ASP A 500 5.43 3.61 -22.81
N MET A 501 4.20 3.64 -22.31
CA MET A 501 3.41 2.47 -22.00
C MET A 501 1.99 2.69 -22.51
N THR A 502 1.44 1.68 -23.17
CA THR A 502 0.05 1.66 -23.60
C THR A 502 -0.59 0.34 -23.22
N VAL A 503 -1.76 0.41 -22.58
CA VAL A 503 -2.57 -0.75 -22.22
C VAL A 503 -3.97 -0.55 -22.79
N LYS A 504 -4.41 -1.50 -23.60
CA LYS A 504 -5.79 -1.55 -24.12
C LYS A 504 -6.54 -2.68 -23.45
N VAL A 505 -7.45 -2.32 -22.57
CA VAL A 505 -8.27 -3.25 -21.80
C VAL A 505 -9.61 -3.42 -22.51
N PRO A 506 -9.95 -4.63 -23.01
CA PRO A 506 -11.23 -4.87 -23.63
C PRO A 506 -12.40 -4.85 -22.64
N ALA A 507 -13.61 -4.60 -23.16
CA ALA A 507 -14.85 -4.61 -22.39
C ALA A 507 -15.11 -5.95 -21.67
N LEU A 508 -14.56 -7.05 -22.21
CA LEU A 508 -14.66 -8.37 -21.58
C LEU A 508 -13.98 -8.42 -20.19
N ILE A 509 -12.94 -7.61 -19.97
CA ILE A 509 -12.22 -7.55 -18.69
C ILE A 509 -12.89 -6.56 -17.74
N THR A 510 -13.34 -5.41 -18.26
CA THR A 510 -13.99 -4.37 -17.44
C THR A 510 -15.48 -4.63 -17.17
N GLY A 511 -16.05 -5.68 -17.78
CA GLY A 511 -17.46 -6.04 -17.69
C GLY A 511 -18.43 -5.15 -18.48
N SER A 512 -17.98 -3.99 -19.00
CA SER A 512 -18.89 -3.04 -19.66
C SER A 512 -18.25 -2.23 -20.79
N THR A 513 -17.17 -1.51 -20.50
CA THR A 513 -16.60 -0.49 -21.40
C THR A 513 -15.10 -0.66 -21.56
N PRO A 514 -14.57 -0.68 -22.80
CA PRO A 514 -13.14 -0.82 -23.01
C PRO A 514 -12.40 0.39 -22.44
N MET A 515 -11.18 0.18 -21.97
CA MET A 515 -10.31 1.25 -21.47
C MET A 515 -9.01 1.31 -22.26
N ASP A 516 -8.59 2.51 -22.63
CA ASP A 516 -7.27 2.77 -23.21
C ASP A 516 -6.47 3.60 -22.21
N ILE A 517 -5.42 3.00 -21.66
CA ILE A 517 -4.50 3.65 -20.72
C ILE A 517 -3.19 3.89 -21.45
N SER A 518 -2.67 5.10 -21.39
CA SER A 518 -1.31 5.38 -21.83
C SER A 518 -0.57 6.23 -20.81
N PHE A 519 0.67 5.87 -20.59
CA PHE A 519 1.59 6.58 -19.74
C PHE A 519 2.84 6.92 -20.56
N SER A 520 3.36 8.14 -20.43
CA SER A 520 4.64 8.51 -20.98
C SER A 520 5.45 9.35 -20.01
N ALA A 521 6.77 9.19 -20.05
CA ALA A 521 7.70 10.04 -19.33
C ALA A 521 8.91 10.36 -20.21
N SER A 522 9.39 11.59 -20.14
CA SER A 522 10.61 12.00 -20.81
C SER A 522 11.33 13.11 -20.07
N GLY A 523 12.65 13.20 -20.27
CA GLY A 523 13.48 14.21 -19.63
C GLY A 523 14.86 13.73 -19.24
N ASP A 524 15.47 14.39 -18.27
CA ASP A 524 16.80 14.12 -17.73
C ASP A 524 16.85 14.39 -16.21
N SER A 525 18.06 14.45 -15.64
CA SER A 525 18.26 14.75 -14.21
C SER A 525 17.77 16.13 -13.74
N THR A 526 17.52 17.07 -14.66
CA THR A 526 17.14 18.46 -14.37
C THR A 526 15.71 18.78 -14.75
N GLU A 527 15.18 18.18 -15.82
CA GLU A 527 13.80 18.40 -16.28
C GLU A 527 13.10 17.06 -16.52
N MET A 528 11.85 16.92 -16.08
CA MET A 528 11.04 15.72 -16.31
C MET A 528 9.60 16.10 -16.65
N VAL A 529 9.04 15.43 -17.65
CA VAL A 529 7.62 15.51 -18.01
C VAL A 529 7.03 14.11 -17.98
N CYS A 530 5.90 13.94 -17.30
CA CYS A 530 5.14 12.71 -17.26
C CYS A 530 3.70 12.98 -17.65
N THR A 531 3.09 12.10 -18.43
CA THR A 531 1.68 12.18 -18.83
C THR A 531 1.03 10.82 -18.62
N LEU A 532 -0.15 10.80 -18.00
CA LEU A 532 -1.03 9.64 -17.92
C LEU A 532 -2.35 10.03 -18.55
N THR A 533 -2.88 9.19 -19.44
CA THR A 533 -4.24 9.33 -19.93
C THR A 533 -4.96 8.00 -19.83
N ALA A 534 -6.18 8.00 -19.32
CA ALA A 534 -7.05 6.84 -19.31
C ALA A 534 -8.38 7.22 -19.96
N GLY A 535 -8.67 6.66 -21.13
CA GLY A 535 -9.97 6.75 -21.78
C GLY A 535 -10.84 5.58 -21.33
N ILE A 536 -12.03 5.85 -20.81
CA ILE A 536 -13.01 4.84 -20.41
C ILE A 536 -14.13 4.88 -21.45
N GLY A 537 -13.98 4.11 -22.54
CA GLY A 537 -14.94 3.98 -23.64
C GLY A 537 -15.87 5.19 -23.85
N TYR A 538 -17.16 5.01 -23.54
CA TYR A 538 -18.18 6.06 -23.57
C TYR A 538 -18.42 6.75 -22.22
N GLY A 539 -17.69 6.39 -21.17
CA GLY A 539 -17.84 6.93 -19.81
C GLY A 539 -17.06 8.22 -19.57
N GLY A 540 -15.89 8.38 -20.20
CA GLY A 540 -15.10 9.58 -20.02
C GLY A 540 -13.61 9.44 -20.32
N LYS A 541 -12.85 10.43 -19.86
CA LYS A 541 -11.39 10.50 -20.00
C LYS A 541 -10.77 11.15 -18.78
N LEU A 542 -9.75 10.50 -18.23
CA LEU A 542 -8.82 11.04 -17.25
C LEU A 542 -7.53 11.45 -17.97
N GLU A 543 -7.03 12.64 -17.66
CA GLU A 543 -5.71 13.11 -18.09
C GLU A 543 -4.97 13.63 -16.88
N MET A 544 -3.72 13.23 -16.71
CA MET A 544 -2.82 13.74 -15.69
C MET A 544 -1.49 14.08 -16.34
N LYS A 545 -0.88 15.15 -15.86
CA LYS A 545 0.41 15.63 -16.32
C LYS A 545 1.22 16.12 -15.13
N ALA A 546 2.47 15.70 -15.06
CA ALA A 546 3.44 16.20 -14.10
C ALA A 546 4.65 16.77 -14.83
N GLU A 547 5.09 17.95 -14.43
CA GLU A 547 6.32 18.59 -14.89
C GLU A 547 7.20 18.89 -13.68
N ALA A 548 8.50 18.75 -13.89
CA ALA A 548 9.53 19.02 -12.90
C ALA A 548 10.67 19.77 -13.56
N SER A 549 11.18 20.81 -12.90
CA SER A 549 12.53 21.28 -13.18
C SER A 549 13.28 21.58 -11.89
N VAL A 550 14.59 21.38 -11.95
CA VAL A 550 15.53 21.65 -10.87
C VAL A 550 16.72 22.40 -11.43
N GLU A 551 17.03 23.55 -10.84
CA GLU A 551 18.13 24.41 -11.25
C GLU A 551 19.01 24.75 -10.05
N GLU A 552 20.33 24.65 -10.19
CA GLU A 552 21.26 25.13 -9.16
C GLU A 552 21.15 26.66 -9.01
N THR A 553 21.18 27.15 -7.77
CA THR A 553 21.16 28.59 -7.47
C THR A 553 22.05 28.92 -6.28
N SER A 554 22.45 30.19 -6.19
CA SER A 554 23.14 30.75 -5.02
C SER A 554 22.20 31.34 -3.97
N ASP A 555 20.90 31.41 -4.28
CA ASP A 555 19.89 31.88 -3.33
C ASP A 555 19.81 30.93 -2.13
N MET A 556 19.31 31.42 -0.99
CA MET A 556 19.21 30.64 0.25
C MET A 556 17.74 30.48 0.64
N PRO A 557 17.29 29.27 1.02
CA PRO A 557 15.94 29.10 1.57
C PRO A 557 15.76 29.93 2.84
N VAL A 558 14.62 30.60 2.97
CA VAL A 558 14.19 31.18 4.24
C VAL A 558 13.48 30.09 5.05
N THR A 559 13.98 29.80 6.26
CA THR A 559 13.47 28.69 7.09
C THR A 559 12.59 29.12 8.27
N THR A 560 12.41 30.43 8.47
CA THR A 560 11.60 30.98 9.57
C THR A 560 10.63 32.05 9.08
N PRO A 561 9.50 32.27 9.78
CA PRO A 561 8.60 33.37 9.48
C PRO A 561 9.30 34.75 9.53
N PRO A 562 8.76 35.77 8.83
CA PRO A 562 9.28 37.13 8.90
C PRO A 562 9.33 37.67 10.34
N GLU A 563 10.31 38.53 10.62
CA GLU A 563 10.45 39.13 11.95
C GLU A 563 9.17 39.90 12.34
N GLY A 564 8.61 39.57 13.51
CA GLY A 564 7.38 40.17 14.02
C GLY A 564 6.09 39.52 13.51
N ALA A 565 6.16 38.47 12.69
CA ALA A 565 5.00 37.67 12.32
C ALA A 565 4.35 37.02 13.55
N VAL A 566 3.02 36.90 13.52
CA VAL A 566 2.28 36.13 14.51
C VAL A 566 2.39 34.66 14.13
N VAL A 567 2.88 33.84 15.06
CA VAL A 567 3.03 32.40 14.87
C VAL A 567 2.09 31.67 15.84
N ARG A 568 1.23 30.81 15.30
CA ARG A 568 0.27 29.96 16.00
C ARG A 568 0.79 28.52 16.05
N THR A 569 0.28 27.73 16.99
CA THR A 569 0.47 26.27 16.97
C THR A 569 -0.52 25.61 16.00
N ALA A 570 -0.26 24.35 15.62
CA ALA A 570 -1.15 23.57 14.75
C ALA A 570 -2.62 23.58 15.19
N ASP A 571 -2.89 23.55 16.51
CA ASP A 571 -4.24 23.61 17.09
C ASP A 571 -5.06 24.83 16.64
N ALA A 572 -4.40 25.90 16.19
CA ALA A 572 -5.08 27.09 15.72
C ALA A 572 -5.80 26.89 14.39
N LEU A 573 -5.46 25.86 13.60
CA LEU A 573 -6.23 25.44 12.42
C LEU A 573 -7.60 24.85 12.80
N GLY A 574 -7.87 24.71 14.10
CA GLY A 574 -9.03 24.04 14.66
C GLY A 574 -8.59 22.69 15.23
N ALA A 575 -9.19 22.28 16.35
CA ALA A 575 -9.31 20.84 16.57
C ALA A 575 -10.16 20.37 15.40
N GLY A 576 -9.58 19.59 14.48
CA GLY A 576 -10.39 18.82 13.56
C GLY A 576 -11.53 18.27 14.39
N THR A 577 -12.77 18.48 13.98
CA THR A 577 -13.84 17.62 14.47
C THR A 577 -13.25 16.22 14.44
N GLU A 578 -13.28 15.50 15.56
CA GLU A 578 -13.10 14.05 15.51
C GLU A 578 -14.21 13.58 14.56
N TYR A 579 -13.90 13.59 13.26
CA TYR A 579 -14.62 12.83 12.27
C TYR A 579 -14.29 11.42 12.71
N SER A 580 -15.29 10.76 13.30
CA SER A 580 -15.23 9.37 13.69
C SER A 580 -15.15 8.42 12.48
N GLY A 581 -14.96 8.95 11.27
CA GLY A 581 -14.35 8.25 10.14
C GLY A 581 -12.90 8.70 10.05
N GLY A 582 -11.99 7.87 10.54
CA GLY A 582 -10.56 8.13 10.47
C GLY A 582 -10.10 8.39 9.03
N LEU A 583 -8.93 9.01 8.91
CA LEU A 583 -8.15 9.10 7.67
C LEU A 583 -7.83 7.73 7.02
N ASP A 584 -8.23 6.62 7.66
CA ASP A 584 -8.18 5.26 7.14
C ASP A 584 -9.32 4.94 6.13
N SER A 585 -10.36 5.78 6.00
CA SER A 585 -11.49 5.51 5.08
C SER A 585 -11.51 6.33 3.78
N LEU A 586 -10.43 7.06 3.47
CA LEU A 586 -10.21 7.65 2.13
C LEU A 586 -9.09 6.87 1.42
N PRO A 587 -9.42 5.86 0.59
CA PRO A 587 -8.40 5.23 -0.25
C PRO A 587 -7.95 6.25 -1.31
N GLY A 588 -6.73 6.76 -1.15
CA GLY A 588 -5.90 7.14 -2.28
C GLY A 588 -5.99 8.58 -2.77
N ILE A 589 -5.89 9.59 -1.90
CA ILE A 589 -5.34 10.90 -2.31
C ILE A 589 -4.45 11.43 -1.16
N VAL A 590 -3.14 11.37 -1.35
CA VAL A 590 -2.06 11.83 -0.45
C VAL A 590 -1.62 10.85 0.67
N ARG A 591 -1.01 9.73 0.27
CA ARG A 591 0.30 9.34 0.78
C ARG A 591 1.30 9.37 -0.37
#